data_AF-A0A2H3CE53-F1
#
_entry.id   AF-A0A2H3CE53-F1
#
_cell.length_a   1.000
_cell.length_b   1.000
_cell.length_c   1.000
_cell.angle_alpha   90.00
_cell.angle_beta   90.00
_cell.angle_gamma   90.00
#
_symmetry.space_group_name_H-M   'P 1'
#
loop_
_entity.id
_entity.type
_entity.pdbx_description
1 polymer ?
#
loop_
_entity_poly.entity_id
_entity_poly.type
_entity_poly.pdbx_seq_one_letter_code
_entity_poly.pdbx_strand_id
1 'polypeptide(L)'
;MHPLWQLKQVVMTSINGLVTWIAINKEGIEDLGCYVNDDFGFDEWEKLEYYEPYDIFYPSKQTKLLKLWDHLGVSHSKPKQLFRLQLVIIGFNVNPNAMTATMPEESKAELVLTICHFASSNQRNLQEYQQIAGWANWLFNIFPLLKPGLCNVYSKMGGKTNPFAGIALNNTVKDDLHWLSDHIEKLNRIFCFDAMQLSRSSAMCALMEWDSGS
;
A
#
# COMPACT_ATOMS: atom_id res chain seq x y z
N MET A 1 7.40 3.87 19.74
CA MET A 1 7.85 2.89 18.73
C MET A 1 9.30 2.55 19.04
N HIS A 2 9.65 1.26 19.24
CA HIS A 2 10.98 0.88 19.73
C HIS A 2 12.04 1.01 18.62
N PRO A 3 13.24 1.55 18.89
CA PRO A 3 14.28 1.81 17.87
C PRO A 3 14.70 0.57 17.05
N LEU A 4 14.70 -0.60 17.69
CA LEU A 4 15.07 -1.87 17.03
C LEU A 4 14.09 -2.29 15.93
N TRP A 5 12.80 -1.95 16.06
CA TRP A 5 11.80 -2.28 15.03
C TRP A 5 12.01 -1.44 13.76
N GLN A 6 12.37 -0.17 13.92
CA GLN A 6 12.67 0.71 12.78
C GLN A 6 13.93 0.25 12.04
N LEU A 7 14.97 -0.17 12.76
CA LEU A 7 16.20 -0.66 12.13
C LEU A 7 15.95 -1.95 11.33
N LYS A 8 15.20 -2.91 11.89
CA LYS A 8 14.81 -4.14 11.19
C LYS A 8 14.04 -3.83 9.90
N GLN A 9 13.10 -2.90 9.94
CA GLN A 9 12.27 -2.55 8.79
C GLN A 9 13.06 -1.89 7.66
N VAL A 10 13.99 -0.97 7.99
CA VAL A 10 14.85 -0.29 7.00
C VAL A 10 15.76 -1.29 6.30
N VAL A 11 16.36 -2.22 7.06
CA VAL A 11 17.22 -3.27 6.50
C VAL A 11 16.41 -4.18 5.58
N MET A 12 15.24 -4.66 6.03
CA MET A 12 14.38 -5.54 5.23
C MET A 12 13.95 -4.88 3.92
N THR A 13 13.53 -3.61 3.97
CA THR A 13 13.12 -2.85 2.78
C THR A 13 14.26 -2.71 1.78
N SER A 14 15.48 -2.49 2.28
CA SER A 14 16.67 -2.34 1.42
C SER A 14 17.05 -3.66 0.74
N ILE A 15 16.95 -4.77 1.47
CA ILE A 15 17.23 -6.11 0.93
C ILE A 15 16.15 -6.49 -0.09
N ASN A 16 14.87 -6.29 0.23
CA ASN A 16 13.79 -6.60 -0.71
C ASN A 16 13.94 -5.78 -1.99
N GLY A 17 14.22 -4.47 -1.88
CA GLY A 17 14.47 -3.63 -3.05
C GLY A 17 15.61 -4.14 -3.96
N LEU A 18 16.68 -4.72 -3.39
CA LEU A 18 17.73 -5.37 -4.17
C LEU A 18 17.24 -6.67 -4.84
N VAL A 19 16.49 -7.51 -4.12
CA VAL A 19 15.92 -8.74 -4.67
C VAL A 19 14.92 -8.44 -5.80
N THR A 20 14.02 -7.48 -5.61
CA THR A 20 13.11 -6.98 -6.65
C THR A 20 13.90 -6.44 -7.86
N TRP A 21 15.00 -5.72 -7.63
CA TRP A 21 15.86 -5.26 -8.73
C TRP A 21 16.45 -6.44 -9.52
N ILE A 22 16.93 -7.50 -8.85
CA ILE A 22 17.42 -8.71 -9.50
C ILE A 22 16.29 -9.39 -10.29
N ALA A 23 15.11 -9.55 -9.69
CA ALA A 23 13.95 -10.13 -10.33
C ALA A 23 13.59 -9.42 -11.65
N ILE A 24 13.57 -8.09 -11.65
CA ILE A 24 13.26 -7.30 -12.85
C ILE A 24 14.40 -7.37 -13.87
N ASN A 25 15.64 -7.12 -13.46
CA ASN A 25 16.75 -6.87 -14.38
C ASN A 25 17.54 -8.11 -14.80
N LYS A 26 17.43 -9.21 -14.04
CA LYS A 26 18.14 -10.47 -14.28
C LYS A 26 17.19 -11.60 -14.65
N GLU A 27 16.04 -11.69 -13.97
CA GLU A 27 15.05 -12.75 -14.23
C GLU A 27 13.96 -12.34 -15.23
N GLY A 28 13.90 -11.05 -15.61
CA GLY A 28 12.94 -10.53 -16.58
C GLY A 28 11.50 -10.53 -16.07
N ILE A 29 11.29 -10.35 -14.77
CA ILE A 29 9.95 -10.23 -14.17
C ILE A 29 9.46 -8.80 -14.30
N GLU A 30 8.79 -8.50 -15.41
CA GLU A 30 8.23 -7.17 -15.70
C GLU A 30 7.02 -6.83 -14.82
N ASP A 31 6.81 -5.53 -14.59
CA ASP A 31 5.69 -4.96 -13.81
C ASP A 31 5.59 -5.44 -12.35
N LEU A 32 6.75 -5.78 -11.75
CA LEU A 32 6.85 -6.13 -10.35
C LEU A 32 6.98 -4.87 -9.47
N GLY A 33 6.00 -4.65 -8.60
CA GLY A 33 6.03 -3.65 -7.54
C GLY A 33 6.53 -4.24 -6.23
N CYS A 34 7.18 -3.42 -5.40
CA CYS A 34 7.63 -3.79 -4.07
C CYS A 34 7.28 -2.67 -3.07
N TYR A 35 6.72 -3.04 -1.93
CA TYR A 35 6.45 -2.16 -0.81
C TYR A 35 6.84 -2.84 0.51
N VAL A 36 7.94 -2.39 1.12
CA VAL A 36 8.51 -2.99 2.34
C VAL A 36 8.82 -4.48 2.15
N ASN A 37 7.94 -5.38 2.58
CA ASN A 37 8.06 -6.84 2.48
C ASN A 37 7.03 -7.48 1.54
N ASP A 38 6.19 -6.65 0.89
CA ASP A 38 5.18 -7.08 -0.06
C ASP A 38 5.68 -6.83 -1.49
N ASP A 39 5.78 -7.89 -2.27
CA ASP A 39 5.95 -7.84 -3.72
C ASP A 39 4.61 -8.11 -4.40
N PHE A 40 4.32 -7.42 -5.49
CA PHE A 40 3.05 -7.58 -6.20
C PHE A 40 3.18 -7.31 -7.69
N GLY A 41 2.32 -7.93 -8.49
CA GLY A 41 2.36 -7.76 -9.94
C GLY A 41 1.18 -8.40 -10.65
N PHE A 42 1.29 -8.46 -11.97
CA PHE A 42 0.23 -8.95 -12.84
C PHE A 42 0.73 -9.96 -13.85
N ASP A 43 -0.09 -10.98 -14.12
CA ASP A 43 0.14 -11.98 -15.16
C ASP A 43 -1.17 -12.37 -15.86
N GLU A 44 -1.07 -13.04 -17.00
CA GLU A 44 -2.23 -13.57 -17.72
C GLU A 44 -2.83 -14.78 -16.99
N TRP A 45 -4.17 -14.88 -16.97
CA TRP A 45 -4.87 -15.92 -16.19
C TRP A 45 -4.51 -17.35 -16.57
N GLU A 46 -4.22 -17.56 -17.85
CA GLU A 46 -3.93 -18.89 -18.39
C GLU A 46 -2.46 -19.29 -18.21
N LYS A 47 -1.61 -18.34 -17.80
CA LYS A 47 -0.16 -18.51 -17.77
C LYS A 47 0.31 -18.99 -16.41
N LEU A 48 -0.09 -20.21 -16.05
CA LEU A 48 0.24 -20.83 -14.77
C LEU A 48 1.44 -21.79 -14.88
N GLU A 49 2.30 -21.76 -13.87
CA GLU A 49 3.42 -22.68 -13.68
C GLU A 49 3.27 -23.45 -12.37
N TYR A 50 3.62 -24.72 -12.38
CA TYR A 50 3.66 -25.54 -11.17
C TYR A 50 4.83 -25.13 -10.27
N TYR A 51 4.54 -24.95 -8.99
CA TYR A 51 5.52 -24.65 -7.95
C TYR A 51 5.55 -25.79 -6.93
N GLU A 52 6.60 -26.61 -7.04
CA GLU A 52 6.76 -27.87 -6.28
C GLU A 52 6.75 -27.68 -4.76
N PRO A 53 7.43 -26.68 -4.16
CA PRO A 53 7.48 -26.55 -2.70
C PRO A 53 6.11 -26.41 -2.03
N TYR A 54 5.10 -25.90 -2.76
CA TYR A 54 3.73 -25.74 -2.28
C TYR A 54 2.71 -26.66 -2.96
N ASP A 55 3.15 -27.52 -3.89
CA ASP A 55 2.30 -28.43 -4.66
C ASP A 55 1.05 -27.75 -5.25
N ILE A 56 1.26 -26.65 -5.97
CA ILE A 56 0.17 -25.85 -6.56
C ILE A 56 0.66 -25.08 -7.80
N PHE A 57 -0.27 -24.69 -8.67
CA PHE A 57 -0.02 -23.80 -9.79
C PHE A 57 -0.16 -22.33 -9.37
N TYR A 58 0.84 -21.52 -9.70
CA TYR A 58 0.84 -20.06 -9.53
C TYR A 58 1.03 -19.37 -10.90
N PRO A 59 0.65 -18.09 -11.04
CA PRO A 59 1.06 -17.25 -12.15
C PRO A 59 2.56 -17.36 -12.44
N SER A 60 2.96 -17.40 -13.71
CA SER A 60 4.34 -17.65 -14.13
C SER A 60 5.35 -16.67 -13.50
N LYS A 61 5.03 -15.37 -13.49
CA LYS A 61 5.86 -14.35 -12.85
C LYS A 61 6.00 -14.59 -11.34
N GLN A 62 4.92 -14.98 -10.67
CA GLN A 62 4.94 -15.34 -9.25
C GLN A 62 5.81 -16.58 -9.00
N THR A 63 5.65 -17.64 -9.81
CA THR A 63 6.46 -18.86 -9.70
C THR A 63 7.95 -18.58 -9.91
N LYS A 64 8.31 -17.72 -10.87
CA LYS A 64 9.70 -17.29 -11.08
C LYS A 64 10.26 -16.54 -9.88
N LEU A 65 9.48 -15.64 -9.29
CA LEU A 65 9.90 -14.91 -8.09
C LEU A 65 10.12 -15.85 -6.91
N LEU A 66 9.21 -16.80 -6.67
CA LEU A 66 9.36 -17.80 -5.61
C LEU A 66 10.61 -18.67 -5.82
N LYS A 67 10.88 -19.12 -7.04
CA LYS A 67 12.12 -19.85 -7.37
C LYS A 67 13.39 -19.01 -7.14
N LEU A 68 13.34 -17.71 -7.42
CA LEU A 68 14.44 -16.79 -7.09
C LEU A 68 14.63 -16.69 -5.58
N TRP A 69 13.55 -16.60 -4.81
CA TRP A 69 13.60 -16.57 -3.36
C TRP A 69 14.18 -17.85 -2.77
N ASP A 70 13.79 -19.02 -3.28
CA ASP A 70 14.38 -20.31 -2.93
C ASP A 70 15.90 -20.30 -3.18
N HIS A 71 16.33 -19.78 -4.34
CA HIS A 71 17.75 -19.69 -4.70
C HIS A 71 18.55 -18.76 -3.79
N LEU A 72 17.96 -17.64 -3.39
CA LEU A 72 18.58 -16.65 -2.52
C LEU A 72 18.45 -16.98 -1.01
N GLY A 73 17.68 -18.01 -0.67
CA GLY A 73 17.39 -18.37 0.72
C GLY A 73 16.47 -17.37 1.43
N VAL A 74 15.62 -16.65 0.69
CA VAL A 74 14.60 -15.77 1.25
C VAL A 74 13.48 -16.65 1.82
N SER A 75 13.12 -16.46 3.09
CA SER A 75 12.04 -17.24 3.70
C SER A 75 10.67 -16.74 3.25
N HIS A 76 9.79 -17.67 2.86
CA HIS A 76 8.40 -17.37 2.52
C HIS A 76 7.49 -18.55 2.83
N SER A 77 6.20 -18.25 3.03
CA SER A 77 5.18 -19.23 3.39
C SER A 77 3.97 -19.22 2.45
N LYS A 78 3.39 -20.40 2.20
CA LYS A 78 2.25 -20.59 1.29
C LYS A 78 1.05 -19.67 1.57
N PRO A 79 0.61 -19.45 2.83
CA PRO A 79 -0.56 -18.61 3.13
C PRO A 79 -0.41 -17.15 2.69
N LYS A 80 0.84 -16.69 2.55
CA LYS A 80 1.20 -15.33 2.14
C LYS A 80 1.36 -15.16 0.62
N GLN A 81 1.26 -16.25 -0.13
CA GLN A 81 1.38 -16.23 -1.59
C GLN A 81 -0.01 -16.28 -2.21
N LEU A 82 -0.54 -15.11 -2.56
CA LEU A 82 -1.92 -14.94 -3.01
C LEU A 82 -1.95 -14.58 -4.49
N PHE A 83 -2.96 -15.08 -5.20
CA PHE A 83 -3.27 -14.62 -6.56
C PHE A 83 -4.76 -14.75 -6.85
N ARG A 84 -5.35 -13.75 -7.52
CA ARG A 84 -6.78 -13.70 -7.90
C ARG A 84 -7.00 -12.70 -9.03
N LEU A 85 -8.16 -12.75 -9.68
CA LEU A 85 -8.59 -11.71 -10.64
C LEU A 85 -8.77 -10.31 -10.00
N GLN A 86 -8.96 -10.27 -8.68
CA GLN A 86 -9.06 -9.06 -7.88
C GLN A 86 -8.49 -9.37 -6.49
N LEU A 87 -7.61 -8.50 -5.99
CA LEU A 87 -6.85 -8.77 -4.76
C LEU A 87 -6.62 -7.48 -3.97
N VAL A 88 -6.58 -7.60 -2.64
CA VAL A 88 -6.14 -6.50 -1.79
C VAL A 88 -4.61 -6.48 -1.77
N ILE A 89 -4.02 -5.43 -2.32
CA ILE A 89 -2.56 -5.20 -2.39
C ILE A 89 -2.29 -3.94 -1.59
N ILE A 90 -1.41 -4.03 -0.59
CA ILE A 90 -1.07 -2.92 0.32
C ILE A 90 -2.33 -2.17 0.83
N GLY A 91 -3.37 -2.91 1.20
CA GLY A 91 -4.62 -2.33 1.72
C GLY A 91 -5.56 -1.69 0.67
N PHE A 92 -5.25 -1.78 -0.63
CA PHE A 92 -6.14 -1.35 -1.70
C PHE A 92 -6.69 -2.52 -2.50
N ASN A 93 -7.96 -2.45 -2.83
CA ASN A 93 -8.60 -3.42 -3.71
C ASN A 93 -8.22 -3.13 -5.17
N VAL A 94 -7.42 -4.01 -5.77
CA VAL A 94 -6.89 -3.87 -7.13
C VAL A 94 -7.59 -4.85 -8.06
N ASN A 95 -8.15 -4.32 -9.14
CA ASN A 95 -8.74 -5.08 -10.23
C ASN A 95 -8.06 -4.67 -11.56
N PRO A 96 -7.17 -5.51 -12.11
CA PRO A 96 -6.43 -5.22 -13.33
C PRO A 96 -7.32 -5.31 -14.57
N ASN A 97 -8.37 -6.12 -14.56
CA ASN A 97 -9.30 -6.23 -15.69
C ASN A 97 -10.17 -4.97 -15.84
N ALA A 98 -10.51 -4.33 -14.71
CA ALA A 98 -11.18 -3.03 -14.70
C ALA A 98 -10.19 -1.85 -14.72
N MET A 99 -8.88 -2.11 -14.61
CA MET A 99 -7.82 -1.12 -14.42
C MET A 99 -8.11 -0.17 -13.25
N THR A 100 -8.68 -0.68 -12.15
CA THR A 100 -9.04 0.14 -10.98
C THR A 100 -8.29 -0.28 -9.72
N ALA A 101 -7.84 0.71 -8.95
CA ALA A 101 -7.48 0.55 -7.55
C ALA A 101 -8.44 1.38 -6.68
N THR A 102 -8.96 0.78 -5.60
CA THR A 102 -9.90 1.43 -4.69
C THR A 102 -9.54 1.15 -3.24
N MET A 103 -9.87 2.07 -2.35
CA MET A 103 -9.85 1.77 -0.92
C MET A 103 -11.05 0.87 -0.58
N PRO A 104 -10.91 -0.13 0.32
CA PRO A 104 -12.06 -0.84 0.87
C PRO A 104 -13.06 0.15 1.50
N GLU A 105 -14.36 -0.05 1.25
CA GLU A 105 -15.40 0.89 1.70
C GLU A 105 -15.41 1.09 3.23
N GLU A 106 -15.13 0.02 3.98
CA GLU A 106 -15.01 0.10 5.44
C GLU A 106 -13.84 0.99 5.87
N SER A 107 -12.65 0.78 5.32
CA SER A 107 -11.46 1.61 5.60
C SER A 107 -11.66 3.07 5.18
N LYS A 108 -12.37 3.29 4.08
CA LYS A 108 -12.74 4.62 3.60
C LYS A 108 -13.67 5.32 4.59
N ALA A 109 -14.73 4.64 5.01
CA ALA A 109 -15.69 5.17 5.98
C ALA A 109 -15.02 5.45 7.33
N GLU A 110 -14.17 4.54 7.80
CA GLU A 110 -13.43 4.70 9.05
C GLU A 110 -12.49 5.93 8.99
N LEU A 111 -11.76 6.11 7.89
CA LEU A 111 -10.89 7.28 7.68
C LEU A 111 -11.68 8.59 7.72
N VAL A 112 -12.81 8.66 7.01
CA VAL A 112 -13.68 9.85 7.00
C VAL A 112 -14.21 10.13 8.41
N LEU A 113 -14.71 9.11 9.11
CA LEU A 113 -15.19 9.26 10.48
C LEU A 113 -14.10 9.77 11.42
N THR A 114 -12.87 9.26 11.30
CA THR A 114 -11.74 9.70 12.11
C THR A 114 -11.34 11.15 11.81
N ILE A 115 -11.32 11.56 10.53
CA ILE A 115 -11.03 12.95 10.16
C ILE A 115 -12.11 13.89 10.72
N CYS A 116 -13.39 13.55 10.55
CA CYS A 116 -14.50 14.34 11.06
C CYS A 116 -14.49 14.42 12.60
N HIS A 117 -14.22 13.30 13.27
CA HIS A 117 -14.06 13.27 14.72
C HIS A 117 -12.89 14.16 15.17
N PHE A 118 -11.74 14.07 14.50
CA PHE A 118 -10.58 14.91 14.79
C PHE A 118 -10.92 16.41 14.70
N ALA A 119 -11.58 16.81 13.60
CA ALA A 119 -11.97 18.20 13.30
C ALA A 119 -13.04 18.77 14.24
N SER A 120 -13.84 17.92 14.89
CA SER A 120 -14.88 18.34 15.85
C SER A 120 -14.32 19.00 17.13
N SER A 121 -13.06 18.74 17.47
CA SER A 121 -12.39 19.37 18.62
C SER A 121 -11.72 20.69 18.23
N ASN A 122 -11.49 21.56 19.21
CA ASN A 122 -10.66 22.76 19.03
C ASN A 122 -9.18 22.51 19.36
N GLN A 123 -8.87 21.37 19.97
CA GLN A 123 -7.52 21.02 20.40
C GLN A 123 -7.30 19.51 20.32
N ARG A 124 -6.15 19.11 19.78
CA ARG A 124 -5.70 17.72 19.68
C ARG A 124 -4.23 17.64 20.05
N ASN A 125 -3.78 16.50 20.53
CA ASN A 125 -2.36 16.31 20.83
C ASN A 125 -1.55 16.00 19.56
N LEU A 126 -0.23 16.16 19.62
CA LEU A 126 0.67 15.91 18.49
C LEU A 126 0.54 14.47 17.95
N GLN A 127 0.33 13.48 18.82
CA GLN A 127 0.15 12.09 18.42
C GLN A 127 -1.10 11.91 17.54
N GLU A 128 -2.23 12.51 17.92
CA GLU A 128 -3.46 12.47 17.12
C GLU A 128 -3.25 13.13 15.75
N TYR A 129 -2.55 14.27 15.70
CA TYR A 129 -2.16 14.92 14.45
C TYR A 129 -1.31 14.00 13.56
N GLN A 130 -0.34 13.30 14.14
CA GLN A 130 0.52 12.36 13.43
C GLN A 130 -0.27 11.13 12.94
N GLN A 131 -1.23 10.64 13.71
CA GLN A 131 -2.07 9.51 13.34
C GLN A 131 -2.94 9.85 12.11
N ILE A 132 -3.67 10.97 12.13
CA ILE A 132 -4.49 11.36 10.98
C ILE A 132 -3.63 11.64 9.75
N ALA A 133 -2.47 12.27 9.92
CA ALA A 133 -1.57 12.58 8.83
C ALA A 133 -0.95 11.32 8.23
N GLY A 134 -0.61 10.33 9.06
CA GLY A 134 -0.12 9.04 8.60
C GLY A 134 -1.17 8.28 7.79
N TRP A 135 -2.41 8.26 8.27
CA TRP A 135 -3.48 7.52 7.62
C TRP A 135 -3.95 8.19 6.32
N ALA A 136 -4.05 9.52 6.30
CA ALA A 136 -4.31 10.26 5.07
C ALA A 136 -3.15 10.17 4.07
N ASN A 137 -1.89 10.17 4.52
CA ASN A 137 -0.76 9.90 3.64
C ASN A 137 -0.83 8.52 2.98
N TRP A 138 -1.34 7.52 3.70
CA TRP A 138 -1.54 6.19 3.13
C TRP A 138 -2.52 6.22 1.96
N LEU A 139 -3.67 6.90 2.14
CA LEU A 139 -4.66 7.13 1.09
C LEU A 139 -4.05 7.84 -0.14
N PHE A 140 -3.11 8.77 0.05
CA PHE A 140 -2.53 9.56 -1.04
C PHE A 140 -1.65 8.76 -2.01
N ASN A 141 -1.29 7.52 -1.68
CA ASN A 141 -0.69 6.60 -2.66
C ASN A 141 -1.65 6.31 -3.81
N ILE A 142 -2.97 6.31 -3.54
CA ILE A 142 -3.99 6.19 -4.56
C ILE A 142 -4.45 7.58 -4.98
N PHE A 143 -4.77 8.48 -4.05
CA PHE A 143 -5.32 9.81 -4.37
C PHE A 143 -4.30 10.96 -4.16
N PRO A 144 -3.25 11.08 -5.00
CA PRO A 144 -2.18 12.06 -4.77
C PRO A 144 -2.67 13.51 -4.86
N LEU A 145 -3.78 13.77 -5.57
CA LEU A 145 -4.36 15.10 -5.71
C LEU A 145 -5.00 15.62 -4.41
N LEU A 146 -5.21 14.76 -3.42
CA LEU A 146 -5.72 15.15 -2.11
C LEU A 146 -4.64 15.63 -1.13
N LYS A 147 -3.35 15.47 -1.49
CA LYS A 147 -2.20 15.89 -0.67
C LYS A 147 -2.29 17.31 -0.11
N PRO A 148 -2.81 18.33 -0.83
CA PRO A 148 -2.96 19.67 -0.30
C PRO A 148 -3.79 19.75 1.00
N GLY A 149 -4.72 18.82 1.23
CA GLY A 149 -5.56 18.78 2.43
C GLY A 149 -4.81 18.58 3.75
N LEU A 150 -3.51 18.22 3.72
CA LEU A 150 -2.68 18.10 4.93
C LEU A 150 -1.69 19.26 5.11
N CYS A 151 -1.60 20.24 4.21
CA CYS A 151 -0.58 21.29 4.30
C CYS A 151 -0.63 22.07 5.63
N ASN A 152 -1.83 22.47 6.06
CA ASN A 152 -2.01 23.17 7.32
C ASN A 152 -1.86 22.24 8.54
N VAL A 153 -2.18 20.95 8.40
CA VAL A 153 -1.94 19.91 9.42
C VAL A 153 -0.44 19.77 9.69
N TYR A 154 0.39 19.63 8.65
CA TYR A 154 1.86 19.58 8.78
C TYR A 154 2.44 20.86 9.38
N SER A 155 1.96 22.01 8.93
CA SER A 155 2.40 23.31 9.45
C SER A 155 2.14 23.43 10.96
N LYS A 156 1.03 22.88 11.46
CA LYS A 156 0.72 22.84 12.90
C LYS A 156 1.60 21.88 13.69
N MET A 157 2.07 20.79 13.09
CA MET A 157 2.99 19.84 13.74
C MET A 157 4.43 20.35 13.79
N GLY A 158 4.79 21.30 12.92
CA GLY A 158 6.16 21.82 12.78
C GLY A 158 6.81 22.20 14.11
N GLY A 159 8.04 21.70 14.32
CA GLY A 159 8.89 21.99 15.49
C GLY A 159 8.45 21.36 16.81
N LYS A 160 7.38 20.55 16.83
CA LYS A 160 6.86 19.93 18.05
C LYS A 160 7.36 18.49 18.17
N THR A 161 7.82 18.13 19.36
CA THR A 161 8.41 16.81 19.65
C THR A 161 7.69 16.05 20.76
N ASN A 162 6.97 16.75 21.65
CA ASN A 162 6.20 16.11 22.71
C ASN A 162 4.87 15.56 22.15
N PRO A 163 4.65 14.23 22.14
CA PRO A 163 3.44 13.61 21.59
C PRO A 163 2.14 14.08 22.25
N PHE A 164 2.19 14.43 23.54
CA PHE A 164 1.02 14.84 24.31
C PHE A 164 0.81 16.36 24.33
N ALA A 165 1.67 17.13 23.63
CA ALA A 165 1.49 18.56 23.54
C ALA A 165 0.18 18.89 22.82
N GLY A 166 -0.67 19.69 23.47
CA GLY A 166 -1.90 20.19 22.87
C GLY A 166 -1.62 21.18 21.76
N ILE A 167 -2.26 20.98 20.62
CA ILE A 167 -2.17 21.81 19.41
C ILE A 167 -3.58 22.26 19.05
N ALA A 168 -3.78 23.59 19.02
CA ALA A 168 -5.05 24.18 18.64
C ALA A 168 -5.33 24.01 17.14
N LEU A 169 -6.54 23.56 16.83
CA LEU A 169 -7.11 23.52 15.48
C LEU A 169 -7.71 24.89 15.18
N ASN A 170 -7.20 25.58 14.16
CA ASN A 170 -7.84 26.80 13.64
C ASN A 170 -8.87 26.42 12.54
N ASN A 171 -9.69 27.39 12.15
CA ASN A 171 -10.70 27.17 11.11
C ASN A 171 -10.07 26.66 9.80
N THR A 172 -8.91 27.19 9.39
CA THR A 172 -8.20 26.71 8.20
C THR A 172 -7.90 25.22 8.22
N VAL A 173 -7.40 24.68 9.34
CA VAL A 173 -7.16 23.23 9.47
C VAL A 173 -8.47 22.46 9.41
N LYS A 174 -9.53 22.96 10.02
CA LYS A 174 -10.85 22.30 9.99
C LYS A 174 -11.44 22.30 8.58
N ASP A 175 -11.35 23.42 7.88
CA ASP A 175 -11.84 23.59 6.51
C ASP A 175 -11.10 22.64 5.55
N ASP A 176 -9.77 22.53 5.66
CA ASP A 176 -8.97 21.58 4.87
C ASP A 176 -9.36 20.12 5.16
N LEU A 177 -9.57 19.77 6.43
CA LEU A 177 -9.97 18.42 6.82
C LEU A 177 -11.39 18.08 6.37
N HIS A 178 -12.32 19.02 6.43
CA HIS A 178 -13.67 18.85 5.86
C HIS A 178 -13.62 18.71 4.35
N TRP A 179 -12.85 19.58 3.67
CA TRP A 179 -12.60 19.46 2.24
C TRP A 179 -12.05 18.07 1.90
N LEU A 180 -11.07 17.59 2.66
CA LEU A 180 -10.48 16.27 2.46
C LEU A 180 -11.52 15.15 2.62
N SER A 181 -12.29 15.14 3.72
CA SER A 181 -13.36 14.17 3.95
C SER A 181 -14.39 14.14 2.83
N ASP A 182 -14.90 15.31 2.42
CA ASP A 182 -15.90 15.43 1.36
C ASP A 182 -15.39 14.88 0.03
N HIS A 183 -14.10 15.08 -0.28
CA HIS A 183 -13.50 14.57 -1.50
C HIS A 183 -13.27 13.06 -1.41
N ILE A 184 -12.81 12.55 -0.27
CA ILE A 184 -12.67 11.11 -0.04
C ILE A 184 -14.01 10.43 -0.31
N GLU A 185 -15.10 10.90 0.30
CA GLU A 185 -16.43 10.31 0.13
C GLU A 185 -16.87 10.26 -1.34
N LYS A 186 -16.66 11.34 -2.10
CA LYS A 186 -17.05 11.43 -3.52
C LYS A 186 -16.17 10.60 -4.46
N LEU A 187 -14.94 10.28 -4.06
CA LEU A 187 -14.01 9.52 -4.87
C LEU A 187 -14.37 8.03 -4.83
N ASN A 188 -14.91 7.52 -5.93
CA ASN A 188 -15.29 6.12 -6.03
C ASN A 188 -14.11 5.22 -6.42
N ARG A 189 -13.33 5.59 -7.44
CA ARG A 189 -12.26 4.76 -8.01
C ARG A 189 -11.22 5.62 -8.72
N ILE A 190 -9.99 5.12 -8.85
CA ILE A 190 -9.01 5.65 -9.79
C ILE A 190 -8.75 4.61 -10.86
N PHE A 191 -8.69 5.09 -12.10
CA PHE A 191 -8.19 4.31 -13.22
C PHE A 191 -6.67 4.39 -13.25
N CYS A 192 -6.01 3.25 -13.14
CA CYS A 192 -4.56 3.14 -13.23
C CYS A 192 -4.13 3.18 -14.71
N PHE A 193 -4.25 4.34 -15.36
CA PHE A 193 -3.76 4.64 -16.73
C PHE A 193 -4.40 3.94 -17.95
N ASP A 194 -4.17 4.55 -19.11
CA ASP A 194 -4.68 4.16 -20.44
C ASP A 194 -4.10 2.82 -20.92
N ALA A 195 -4.98 2.01 -21.50
CA ALA A 195 -4.75 0.63 -21.87
C ALA A 195 -3.58 0.45 -22.87
N MET A 196 -2.42 0.00 -22.39
CA MET A 196 -1.56 -0.83 -23.24
C MET A 196 -2.06 -2.27 -23.13
N GLN A 197 -2.86 -2.65 -24.13
CA GLN A 197 -3.24 -4.01 -24.51
C GLN A 197 -2.83 -5.11 -23.51
N LEU A 198 -3.61 -5.26 -22.44
CA LEU A 198 -3.82 -6.61 -21.93
C LEU A 198 -4.39 -7.40 -23.12
N SER A 199 -3.67 -8.46 -23.51
CA SER A 199 -4.11 -9.38 -24.56
C SER A 199 -5.54 -9.87 -24.23
N ARG A 200 -6.24 -10.49 -25.18
CA ARG A 200 -7.66 -10.89 -25.00
C ARG A 200 -7.95 -11.81 -23.78
N SER A 201 -6.93 -12.23 -23.02
CA SER A 201 -7.04 -12.98 -21.78
C SER A 201 -7.24 -12.09 -20.54
N SER A 202 -7.95 -12.61 -19.55
CA SER A 202 -8.08 -11.93 -18.24
C SER A 202 -6.74 -11.83 -17.52
N ALA A 203 -6.48 -10.73 -16.84
CA ALA A 203 -5.31 -10.54 -15.98
C ALA A 203 -5.58 -10.97 -14.53
N MET A 204 -4.53 -11.43 -13.85
CA MET A 204 -4.51 -11.78 -12.44
C MET A 204 -3.59 -10.86 -11.66
N CYS A 205 -3.99 -10.51 -10.45
CA CYS A 205 -3.09 -9.99 -9.43
C CYS A 205 -2.35 -11.14 -8.76
N ALA A 206 -1.08 -10.91 -8.42
CA ALA A 206 -0.33 -11.69 -7.45
C ALA A 206 0.18 -10.78 -6.33
N LEU A 207 0.10 -11.25 -5.09
CA LEU A 207 0.73 -10.67 -3.91
C LEU A 207 1.60 -11.74 -3.27
N MET A 208 2.87 -11.40 -3.04
CA MET A 208 3.89 -12.29 -2.50
C MET A 208 4.57 -11.58 -1.35
N GLU A 209 4.55 -12.19 -0.17
CA GLU A 209 5.13 -11.57 1.03
C GLU A 209 6.21 -12.48 1.63
N TRP A 210 7.26 -11.85 2.13
CA TRP A 210 8.35 -12.52 2.85
C TRP A 210 7.91 -12.94 4.25
N ASP A 211 8.54 -13.98 4.79
CA ASP A 211 8.43 -14.27 6.21
C ASP A 211 9.39 -13.39 6.99
N SER A 212 8.84 -12.46 7.77
CA SER A 212 9.60 -11.79 8.82
C SER A 212 9.93 -12.83 9.88
N GLY A 213 11.12 -13.45 9.80
CA GLY A 213 11.56 -14.46 10.76
C GLY A 213 11.26 -14.06 12.20
N SER A 214 10.61 -14.98 12.92
CA SER A 214 10.37 -14.92 14.37
C SER A 214 11.67 -14.91 15.15
#